data_AF-A0A7Y4KV59-F1
#
_entry.id   AF-A0A7Y4KV59-F1
#
_cell.length_a   1.000
_cell.length_b   1.000
_cell.length_c   1.000
_cell.angle_alpha   90.00
_cell.angle_beta   90.00
_cell.angle_gamma   90.00
#
_symmetry.space_group_name_H-M   'P 1'
#
loop_
_entity.id
_entity.type
_entity.pdbx_description
1 polymer ?
#
loop_
_entity_poly.entity_id
_entity_poly.type
_entity_poly.pdbx_seq_one_letter_code
_entity_poly.pdbx_strand_id
1 'polypeptide(L)'
;MIDVREIDPADLVLFDQWYDALSSGALAGREAALLETRQSLAYSLRNPSPLKRRLAIAAFEDERVLGALLFEYRLSDNLDTVEVEIDVPPEHRRRGIGTALWQWAVTRAAQLGRTIFQTELAVPSEPWPGAIFAERLGFAVEHREDHLVVPLPYDELRLEELRSTAGPLQGYTLTSWAGICPPEHQQSYADLHTAMDNDVPIGGMTRELVPWTIEKLAAGEQRIDRNYLALVTMAHTAAGEPAGYTLIYVPKSNPDHVQQDDTLVLRDHRGHNLGTHLKLANLDQLAAHRDKQRYLHTWTALSNGPMQKVNARFGFRSVEQSQELELTYPKLRPAARAVVLDPADRILLVRFEFDSGPLWATPGGGLEASETLLDGLRRELAEEVGLDVPDGVPHLWHQEVVAEGHATGYDGVINDYFLLRTEAFTPAGSLTAAELAAENVHEIRWWTPEEVAAHQGAFAPRELPTLLADLLRTGPPTTPTHLTL
;
A
#
# COMPACT_ATOMS: atom_id res chain seq x y z
N MET A 1 -22.93 4.37 9.10
CA MET A 1 -22.05 5.24 8.29
C MET A 1 -20.69 4.59 8.29
N ILE A 2 -19.97 4.67 7.18
CA ILE A 2 -18.63 4.15 7.04
C ILE A 2 -17.65 5.27 7.37
N ASP A 3 -16.90 5.08 8.45
CA ASP A 3 -15.78 5.93 8.86
C ASP A 3 -14.46 5.26 8.47
N VAL A 4 -13.45 6.02 8.06
CA VAL A 4 -12.13 5.48 7.70
C VAL A 4 -11.06 6.21 8.47
N ARG A 5 -10.32 5.47 9.29
CA ARG A 5 -9.29 6.04 10.16
C ARG A 5 -8.14 5.08 10.40
N GLU A 6 -6.99 5.66 10.73
CA GLU A 6 -5.85 4.92 11.25
C GLU A 6 -6.22 4.27 12.59
N ILE A 7 -5.76 3.04 12.80
CA ILE A 7 -5.89 2.33 14.07
C ILE A 7 -4.56 2.35 14.82
N ASP A 8 -4.61 2.43 16.14
CA ASP A 8 -3.42 2.20 16.96
C ASP A 8 -3.14 0.69 17.00
N PRO A 9 -2.03 0.20 16.41
CA PRO A 9 -1.70 -1.22 16.46
C PRO A 9 -1.41 -1.71 17.88
N ALA A 10 -1.20 -0.83 18.87
CA ALA A 10 -1.06 -1.18 20.27
C ALA A 10 -2.40 -1.53 20.95
N ASP A 11 -3.54 -1.10 20.39
CA ASP A 11 -4.85 -1.65 20.76
C ASP A 11 -4.98 -3.06 20.18
N LEU A 12 -4.73 -4.06 21.02
CA LEU A 12 -4.70 -5.46 20.60
C LEU A 12 -6.04 -5.94 20.05
N VAL A 13 -7.16 -5.48 20.63
CA VAL A 13 -8.50 -5.92 20.21
C VAL A 13 -8.82 -5.33 18.85
N LEU A 14 -8.55 -4.04 18.67
CA LEU A 14 -8.79 -3.36 17.41
C LEU A 14 -7.86 -3.88 16.30
N PHE A 15 -6.59 -4.11 16.63
CA PHE A 15 -5.62 -4.71 15.72
C PHE A 15 -6.06 -6.10 15.24
N ASP A 16 -6.55 -6.96 16.15
CA ASP A 16 -7.02 -8.30 15.78
C ASP A 16 -8.22 -8.22 14.83
N GLN A 17 -9.18 -7.31 15.07
CA GLN A 17 -10.30 -7.08 14.15
C GLN A 17 -9.86 -6.59 12.77
N TRP A 18 -8.90 -5.66 12.73
CA TRP A 18 -8.33 -5.18 11.47
C TRP A 18 -7.60 -6.29 10.71
N TYR A 19 -6.77 -7.08 11.39
CA TYR A 19 -6.07 -8.20 10.78
C TYR A 19 -7.04 -9.27 10.26
N ASP A 20 -8.12 -9.54 10.99
CA ASP A 20 -9.14 -10.50 10.56
C ASP A 20 -9.84 -10.01 9.28
N ALA A 21 -10.13 -8.70 9.17
CA ALA A 21 -10.68 -8.10 7.96
C ALA A 21 -9.69 -8.16 6.77
N LEU A 22 -8.43 -7.81 7.00
CA LEU A 22 -7.34 -7.92 6.02
C LEU A 22 -7.23 -9.36 5.51
N SER A 23 -7.07 -10.33 6.42
CA SER A 23 -6.88 -11.73 6.05
C SER A 23 -8.10 -12.34 5.35
N SER A 24 -9.32 -11.99 5.78
CA SER A 24 -10.55 -12.45 5.15
C SER A 24 -10.66 -11.95 3.70
N GLY A 25 -10.29 -10.69 3.44
CA GLY A 25 -10.21 -10.15 2.08
C GLY A 25 -9.12 -10.83 1.25
N ALA A 26 -7.91 -10.91 1.81
CA ALA A 26 -6.70 -11.33 1.11
C ALA A 26 -6.69 -12.83 0.77
N LEU A 27 -7.31 -13.68 1.59
CA LEU A 27 -7.33 -15.13 1.43
C LEU A 27 -8.55 -15.64 0.62
N ALA A 28 -9.63 -14.86 0.54
CA ALA A 28 -10.89 -15.32 -0.03
C ALA A 28 -10.76 -15.78 -1.49
N GLY A 29 -11.01 -17.06 -1.74
CA GLY A 29 -11.01 -17.66 -3.08
C GLY A 29 -9.64 -18.01 -3.64
N ARG A 30 -8.57 -17.98 -2.82
CA ARG A 30 -7.21 -18.35 -3.22
C ARG A 30 -6.80 -19.69 -2.60
N GLU A 31 -6.11 -20.53 -3.37
CA GLU A 31 -5.75 -21.90 -2.96
C GLU A 31 -4.57 -21.94 -1.97
N ALA A 32 -3.51 -21.19 -2.28
CA ALA A 32 -2.25 -21.22 -1.55
C ALA A 32 -1.76 -19.78 -1.30
N ALA A 33 -2.67 -18.93 -0.84
CA ALA A 33 -2.36 -17.54 -0.55
C ALA A 33 -1.28 -17.43 0.54
N LEU A 34 -0.36 -16.50 0.31
CA LEU A 34 0.64 -16.11 1.29
C LEU A 34 0.19 -14.79 1.91
N LEU A 35 0.20 -14.76 3.24
CA LEU A 35 -0.12 -13.58 4.03
C LEU A 35 0.89 -13.50 5.17
N GLU A 36 1.35 -12.27 5.46
CA GLU A 36 2.18 -12.03 6.65
C GLU A 36 1.40 -12.44 7.90
N THR A 37 2.05 -13.16 8.81
CA THR A 37 1.37 -13.66 10.01
C THR A 37 0.96 -12.51 10.91
N ARG A 38 -0.16 -12.67 11.64
CA ARG A 38 -0.65 -11.69 12.61
C ARG A 38 0.45 -11.17 13.54
N GLN A 39 1.29 -12.08 14.04
CA GLN A 39 2.40 -11.75 14.93
C GLN A 39 3.48 -10.91 14.24
N SER A 40 3.88 -11.26 13.02
CA SER A 40 4.91 -10.53 12.26
C SER A 40 4.42 -9.14 11.89
N LEU A 41 3.20 -9.03 11.38
CA LEU A 41 2.62 -7.74 10.98
C LEU A 41 2.39 -6.83 12.19
N ALA A 42 1.91 -7.37 13.31
CA ALA A 42 1.80 -6.64 14.58
C ALA A 42 3.15 -6.09 15.04
N TYR A 43 4.20 -6.92 15.00
CA TYR A 43 5.55 -6.49 15.36
C TYR A 43 6.02 -5.37 14.44
N SER A 44 5.83 -5.52 13.13
CA SER A 44 6.25 -4.52 12.13
C SER A 44 5.55 -3.18 12.31
N LEU A 45 4.26 -3.16 12.65
CA LEU A 45 3.49 -1.93 12.85
C LEU A 45 3.86 -1.23 14.16
N ARG A 46 4.14 -2.01 15.22
CA ARG A 46 4.52 -1.47 16.55
C ARG A 46 5.99 -1.08 16.66
N ASN A 47 6.84 -1.52 15.74
CA ASN A 47 8.28 -1.27 15.74
C ASN A 47 8.70 -0.66 14.38
N PRO A 48 8.41 0.63 14.15
CA PRO A 48 8.64 1.26 12.86
C PRO A 48 10.12 1.27 12.46
N SER A 49 10.38 0.96 11.19
CA SER A 49 11.72 0.95 10.59
C SER A 49 12.26 2.36 10.39
N PRO A 50 13.57 2.63 10.49
CA PRO A 50 14.12 3.92 10.06
C PRO A 50 13.99 4.15 8.54
N LEU A 51 13.74 3.09 7.74
CA LEU A 51 13.70 3.15 6.28
C LEU A 51 12.30 3.33 5.69
N LYS A 52 11.26 3.00 6.45
CA LYS A 52 9.87 3.03 5.99
C LYS A 52 8.85 3.21 7.11
N ARG A 53 7.65 3.61 6.75
CA ARG A 53 6.48 3.65 7.65
C ARG A 53 5.40 2.74 7.09
N ARG A 54 4.67 2.10 8.00
CA ARG A 54 3.48 1.30 7.73
C ARG A 54 2.36 1.80 8.63
N LEU A 55 1.19 2.04 8.06
CA LEU A 55 0.01 2.50 8.77
C LEU A 55 -1.09 1.44 8.56
N ALA A 56 -1.80 1.09 9.64
CA ALA A 56 -2.96 0.21 9.58
C ALA A 56 -4.23 1.08 9.62
N ILE A 57 -5.02 1.00 8.56
CA ILE A 57 -6.25 1.79 8.39
C ILE A 57 -7.43 0.84 8.34
N ALA A 58 -8.49 1.16 9.08
CA ALA A 58 -9.73 0.41 9.06
C ALA A 58 -10.88 1.27 8.52
N ALA A 59 -11.77 0.61 7.77
CA ALA A 59 -13.11 1.12 7.52
C ALA A 59 -14.07 0.55 8.56
N PHE A 60 -14.78 1.43 9.26
CA PHE A 60 -15.68 1.12 10.36
C PHE A 60 -17.13 1.34 9.98
N GLU A 61 -18.03 0.51 10.46
CA GLU A 61 -19.43 0.89 10.64
C GLU A 61 -19.73 0.80 12.14
N ASP A 62 -20.01 1.95 12.75
CA ASP A 62 -19.96 2.13 14.20
C ASP A 62 -18.57 1.71 14.74
N GLU A 63 -18.49 0.71 15.61
CA GLU A 63 -17.22 0.19 16.15
C GLU A 63 -16.73 -1.07 15.41
N ARG A 64 -17.44 -1.54 14.39
CA ARG A 64 -17.12 -2.78 13.69
C ARG A 64 -16.21 -2.50 12.48
N VAL A 65 -15.05 -3.16 12.45
CA VAL A 65 -14.19 -3.15 11.25
C VAL A 65 -14.85 -3.95 10.12
N LEU A 66 -14.98 -3.32 8.94
CA LEU A 66 -15.56 -3.90 7.73
C LEU A 66 -14.58 -4.05 6.57
N GLY A 67 -13.40 -3.45 6.68
CA GLY A 67 -12.34 -3.50 5.66
C GLY A 67 -11.04 -2.94 6.21
N ALA A 68 -9.94 -3.33 5.59
CA ALA A 68 -8.60 -2.98 6.00
C ALA A 68 -7.81 -2.38 4.83
N LEU A 69 -6.98 -1.39 5.14
CA LEU A 69 -5.92 -0.88 4.28
C LEU A 69 -4.60 -0.98 5.07
N LEU A 70 -3.58 -1.58 4.44
CA LEU A 70 -2.19 -1.41 4.85
C LEU A 70 -1.56 -0.38 3.90
N PHE A 71 -1.12 0.75 4.45
CA PHE A 71 -0.51 1.84 3.71
C PHE A 71 0.97 1.95 4.08
N GLU A 72 1.86 1.78 3.11
CA GLU A 72 3.32 1.81 3.31
C GLU A 72 3.99 2.89 2.47
N TYR A 73 5.02 3.53 3.03
CA TYR A 73 5.84 4.48 2.28
C TYR A 73 7.28 4.53 2.79
N ARG A 74 8.21 4.80 1.86
CA ARG A 74 9.65 4.80 2.07
C ARG A 74 10.15 6.16 2.58
N LEU A 75 11.13 6.16 3.50
CA LEU A 75 11.65 7.39 4.14
C LEU A 75 13.01 7.87 3.61
N SER A 76 13.74 6.99 2.92
CA SER A 76 15.12 7.27 2.48
C SER A 76 15.31 7.18 0.97
N ASP A 77 14.45 6.45 0.27
CA ASP A 77 14.47 6.21 -1.17
C ASP A 77 13.04 6.21 -1.70
N ASN A 78 12.85 6.25 -3.03
CA ASN A 78 11.54 6.19 -3.70
C ASN A 78 10.48 7.10 -3.04
N LEU A 79 10.87 8.35 -2.76
CA LEU A 79 10.10 9.27 -1.90
C LEU A 79 8.76 9.71 -2.51
N ASP A 80 8.55 9.48 -3.80
CA ASP A 80 7.31 9.78 -4.51
C ASP A 80 6.29 8.63 -4.47
N THR A 81 6.68 7.46 -3.94
CA THR A 81 5.89 6.22 -3.99
C THR A 81 5.16 5.90 -2.69
N VAL A 82 3.98 5.29 -2.79
CA VAL A 82 3.27 4.62 -1.69
C VAL A 82 2.83 3.23 -2.15
N GLU A 83 2.86 2.27 -1.23
CA GLU A 83 2.29 0.94 -1.42
C GLU A 83 0.93 0.87 -0.71
N VAL A 84 -0.08 0.35 -1.41
CA VAL A 84 -1.44 0.21 -0.88
C VAL A 84 -1.95 -1.23 -1.02
N GLU A 85 -2.38 -1.82 0.09
CA GLU A 85 -3.05 -3.13 0.12
C GLU A 85 -4.44 -2.95 0.74
N ILE A 86 -5.49 -3.08 -0.08
CA ILE A 86 -6.89 -2.89 0.33
C ILE A 86 -7.61 -4.23 0.30
N ASP A 87 -8.12 -4.64 1.46
CA ASP A 87 -8.85 -5.88 1.64
C ASP A 87 -10.22 -5.66 2.27
N VAL A 88 -11.23 -6.17 1.58
CA VAL A 88 -12.62 -6.15 2.05
C VAL A 88 -13.14 -7.59 2.10
N PRO A 89 -13.54 -8.09 3.29
CA PRO A 89 -14.20 -9.38 3.46
C PRO A 89 -15.33 -9.58 2.44
N PRO A 90 -15.47 -10.76 1.83
CA PRO A 90 -16.46 -11.01 0.76
C PRO A 90 -17.88 -10.54 1.05
N GLU A 91 -18.35 -10.73 2.28
CA GLU A 91 -19.68 -10.34 2.78
C GLU A 91 -19.90 -8.82 2.90
N HIS A 92 -18.83 -8.03 2.82
CA HIS A 92 -18.88 -6.57 2.93
C HIS A 92 -18.54 -5.86 1.61
N ARG A 93 -18.18 -6.61 0.56
CA ARG A 93 -17.86 -6.05 -0.76
C ARG A 93 -19.06 -5.34 -1.38
N ARG A 94 -18.77 -4.42 -2.31
CA ARG A 94 -19.75 -3.64 -3.08
C ARG A 94 -20.65 -2.71 -2.24
N ARG A 95 -20.18 -2.33 -1.05
CA ARG A 95 -20.80 -1.33 -0.16
C ARG A 95 -20.10 0.03 -0.17
N GLY A 96 -19.16 0.26 -1.09
CA GLY A 96 -18.34 1.49 -1.14
C GLY A 96 -17.11 1.51 -0.21
N ILE A 97 -16.91 0.47 0.62
CA ILE A 97 -15.79 0.39 1.58
C ILE A 97 -14.42 0.53 0.92
N GLY A 98 -14.16 -0.24 -0.16
CA GLY A 98 -12.88 -0.15 -0.87
C GLY A 98 -12.64 1.24 -1.48
N THR A 99 -13.70 1.90 -1.95
CA THR A 99 -13.62 3.29 -2.45
C THR A 99 -13.30 4.27 -1.32
N ALA A 100 -13.90 4.10 -0.14
CA ALA A 100 -13.61 4.96 1.01
C ALA A 100 -12.15 4.78 1.52
N LEU A 101 -11.64 3.54 1.53
CA LEU A 101 -10.23 3.27 1.86
C LEU A 101 -9.28 3.89 0.81
N TRP A 102 -9.64 3.82 -0.47
CA TRP A 102 -8.88 4.46 -1.54
C TRP A 102 -8.84 5.99 -1.40
N GLN A 103 -9.98 6.63 -1.12
CA GLN A 103 -10.04 8.08 -0.90
C GLN A 103 -9.14 8.53 0.25
N TRP A 104 -9.14 7.77 1.36
CA TRP A 104 -8.22 8.01 2.47
C TRP A 104 -6.75 7.92 2.02
N ALA A 105 -6.40 6.89 1.23
CA ALA A 105 -5.05 6.69 0.73
C ALA A 105 -4.61 7.84 -0.21
N VAL A 106 -5.50 8.32 -1.07
CA VAL A 106 -5.25 9.45 -1.97
C VAL A 106 -4.95 10.73 -1.20
N THR A 107 -5.81 11.08 -0.23
CA THR A 107 -5.57 12.26 0.61
C THR A 107 -4.28 12.11 1.41
N ARG A 108 -4.00 10.93 1.98
CA ARG A 108 -2.78 10.70 2.75
C ARG A 108 -1.51 10.80 1.91
N ALA A 109 -1.52 10.23 0.70
CA ALA A 109 -0.39 10.36 -0.23
C ALA A 109 -0.14 11.82 -0.61
N ALA A 110 -1.20 12.59 -0.86
CA ALA A 110 -1.10 14.02 -1.15
C ALA A 110 -0.49 14.82 0.01
N GLN A 111 -0.87 14.53 1.27
CA GLN A 111 -0.24 15.14 2.47
C GLN A 111 1.26 14.85 2.56
N LEU A 112 1.67 13.66 2.12
CA LEU A 112 3.07 13.24 2.10
C LEU A 112 3.82 13.73 0.84
N GLY A 113 3.14 14.39 -0.10
CA GLY A 113 3.72 14.85 -1.37
C GLY A 113 4.03 13.72 -2.35
N ARG A 114 3.32 12.58 -2.26
CA ARG A 114 3.56 11.37 -3.04
C ARG A 114 2.56 11.23 -4.17
N THR A 115 3.03 10.79 -5.33
CA THR A 115 2.27 10.80 -6.58
C THR A 115 2.26 9.46 -7.30
N ILE A 116 2.93 8.43 -6.78
CA ILE A 116 2.96 7.10 -7.39
C ILE A 116 2.39 6.08 -6.42
N PHE A 117 1.29 5.44 -6.79
CA PHE A 117 0.70 4.33 -6.03
C PHE A 117 1.13 3.02 -6.65
N GLN A 118 1.57 2.09 -5.81
CA GLN A 118 1.96 0.74 -6.20
C GLN A 118 1.17 -0.28 -5.37
N THR A 119 0.88 -1.43 -5.98
CA THR A 119 0.23 -2.54 -5.30
C THR A 119 0.56 -3.86 -5.99
N GLU A 120 0.56 -4.96 -5.23
CA GLU A 120 0.64 -6.31 -5.76
C GLU A 120 -0.72 -6.98 -5.63
N LEU A 121 -1.23 -7.53 -6.73
CA LEU A 121 -2.52 -8.18 -6.78
C LEU A 121 -2.39 -9.65 -7.18
N ALA A 122 -2.85 -10.53 -6.30
CA ALA A 122 -3.06 -11.94 -6.63
C ALA A 122 -4.39 -12.16 -7.36
N VAL A 123 -4.31 -12.76 -8.55
CA VAL A 123 -5.43 -13.01 -9.47
C VAL A 123 -5.53 -14.52 -9.76
N PRO A 124 -6.32 -15.29 -8.99
CA PRO A 124 -6.47 -16.73 -9.19
C PRO A 124 -7.34 -17.10 -10.39
N SER A 125 -8.22 -16.20 -10.83
CA SER A 125 -9.08 -16.39 -12.00
C SER A 125 -9.64 -15.07 -12.50
N GLU A 126 -10.07 -15.02 -13.76
CA GLU A 126 -10.82 -13.90 -14.31
C GLU A 126 -12.31 -14.26 -14.46
N PRO A 127 -13.25 -13.35 -14.14
CA PRO A 127 -13.03 -12.02 -13.57
C PRO A 127 -12.65 -12.05 -12.08
N TRP A 128 -11.78 -11.13 -11.63
CA TRP A 128 -11.40 -10.98 -10.22
C TRP A 128 -11.85 -9.63 -9.63
N PRO A 129 -12.48 -9.61 -8.44
CA PRO A 129 -12.98 -8.36 -7.85
C PRO A 129 -11.92 -7.27 -7.65
N GLY A 130 -10.72 -7.65 -7.21
CA GLY A 130 -9.60 -6.72 -7.00
C GLY A 130 -9.07 -6.15 -8.32
N ALA A 131 -8.96 -6.98 -9.36
CA ALA A 131 -8.48 -6.54 -10.67
C ALA A 131 -9.44 -5.53 -11.31
N ILE A 132 -10.75 -5.80 -11.24
CA ILE A 132 -11.79 -4.89 -11.72
C ILE A 132 -11.78 -3.57 -10.92
N PHE A 133 -11.48 -3.63 -9.62
CA PHE A 133 -11.41 -2.43 -8.79
C PHE A 133 -10.19 -1.57 -9.16
N ALA A 134 -9.00 -2.18 -9.27
CA ALA A 134 -7.77 -1.48 -9.64
C ALA A 134 -7.87 -0.86 -11.05
N GLU A 135 -8.41 -1.60 -12.03
CA GLU A 135 -8.64 -1.08 -13.38
C GLU A 135 -9.56 0.15 -13.38
N ARG A 136 -10.63 0.16 -12.56
CA ARG A 136 -11.54 1.31 -12.44
C ARG A 136 -10.89 2.53 -11.79
N LEU A 137 -9.90 2.32 -10.95
CA LEU A 137 -9.09 3.41 -10.37
C LEU A 137 -8.04 3.92 -11.35
N GLY A 138 -7.79 3.21 -12.46
CA GLY A 138 -6.83 3.59 -13.49
C GLY A 138 -5.45 2.98 -13.33
N PHE A 139 -5.26 2.00 -12.43
CA PHE A 139 -4.00 1.28 -12.31
C PHE A 139 -3.66 0.54 -13.60
N ALA A 140 -2.39 0.63 -14.00
CA ALA A 140 -1.81 -0.17 -15.06
C ALA A 140 -1.11 -1.39 -14.48
N VAL A 141 -1.21 -2.54 -15.17
CA VAL A 141 -0.42 -3.74 -14.82
C VAL A 141 0.95 -3.61 -15.48
N GLU A 142 1.98 -3.36 -14.68
CA GLU A 142 3.35 -3.12 -15.17
C GLU A 142 4.17 -4.40 -15.23
N HIS A 143 3.89 -5.37 -14.37
CA HIS A 143 4.58 -6.65 -14.34
C HIS A 143 3.63 -7.80 -13.99
N ARG A 144 3.94 -8.99 -14.50
CA ARG A 144 3.14 -10.21 -14.27
C ARG A 144 4.03 -11.42 -14.04
N GLU A 145 3.67 -12.16 -13.01
CA GLU A 145 4.33 -13.40 -12.63
C GLU A 145 3.31 -14.51 -12.41
N ASP A 146 3.68 -15.75 -12.73
CA ASP A 146 2.95 -16.91 -12.21
C ASP A 146 3.39 -17.16 -10.76
N HIS A 147 2.44 -17.18 -9.83
CA HIS A 147 2.66 -17.71 -8.49
C HIS A 147 2.53 -19.23 -8.55
N LEU A 148 3.65 -19.91 -8.31
CA LEU A 148 3.78 -21.35 -8.45
C LEU A 148 3.95 -22.03 -7.09
N VAL A 149 3.35 -23.22 -6.93
CA VAL A 149 3.54 -24.05 -5.73
C VAL A 149 3.89 -25.50 -6.06
N VAL A 150 4.63 -26.14 -5.16
CA VAL A 150 4.84 -27.59 -5.13
C VAL A 150 4.58 -28.11 -3.70
N PRO A 151 3.88 -29.26 -3.53
CA PRO A 151 3.63 -29.80 -2.20
C PRO A 151 4.91 -30.31 -1.51
N LEU A 152 4.91 -30.25 -0.19
CA LEU A 152 5.94 -30.78 0.70
C LEU A 152 5.36 -31.87 1.64
N PRO A 153 6.12 -32.93 2.02
CA PRO A 153 7.47 -33.25 1.57
C PRO A 153 7.57 -33.41 0.06
N TYR A 154 8.75 -33.11 -0.49
CA TYR A 154 8.99 -33.29 -1.91
C TYR A 154 8.83 -34.75 -2.31
N ASP A 155 8.38 -35.00 -3.54
CA ASP A 155 8.36 -36.34 -4.10
C ASP A 155 9.79 -36.85 -4.33
N GLU A 156 10.20 -37.85 -3.56
CA GLU A 156 11.54 -38.45 -3.61
C GLU A 156 11.88 -39.01 -4.99
N LEU A 157 10.92 -39.63 -5.69
CA LEU A 157 11.17 -40.17 -7.03
C LEU A 157 11.48 -39.06 -8.03
N ARG A 158 10.81 -37.91 -7.89
CA ARG A 158 11.09 -36.73 -8.70
C ARG A 158 12.47 -36.14 -8.35
N LEU A 159 12.85 -36.10 -7.06
CA LEU A 159 14.19 -35.64 -6.68
C LEU A 159 15.29 -36.54 -7.26
N GLU A 160 15.11 -37.86 -7.23
CA GLU A 160 16.03 -38.82 -7.83
C GLU A 160 16.14 -38.62 -9.35
N GLU A 161 15.01 -38.44 -10.05
CA GLU A 161 14.99 -38.14 -11.49
C GLU A 161 15.71 -36.82 -11.81
N LEU A 162 15.48 -35.75 -11.02
CA LEU A 162 16.15 -34.47 -11.19
C LEU A 162 17.66 -34.59 -10.99
N ARG A 163 18.12 -35.33 -9.97
CA ARG A 163 19.55 -35.60 -9.74
C ARG A 163 20.16 -36.39 -10.88
N SER A 164 19.48 -37.44 -11.33
CA SER A 164 19.93 -38.28 -12.45
C SER A 164 20.07 -37.47 -13.74
N THR A 165 19.07 -36.63 -14.06
CA THR A 165 19.06 -35.81 -15.27
C THR A 165 19.99 -34.60 -15.21
N ALA A 166 20.28 -34.06 -14.02
CA ALA A 166 21.28 -33.00 -13.85
C ALA A 166 22.70 -33.50 -14.19
N GLY A 167 23.00 -34.75 -13.85
CA GLY A 167 24.32 -35.34 -14.00
C GLY A 167 25.29 -34.94 -12.88
N PRO A 168 26.59 -35.25 -13.00
CA PRO A 168 27.58 -34.85 -12.02
C PRO A 168 27.89 -33.34 -12.12
N LEU A 169 28.10 -32.70 -10.97
CA LEU A 169 28.59 -31.32 -10.93
C LEU A 169 30.07 -31.28 -11.36
N GLN A 170 30.35 -30.69 -12.52
CA GLN A 170 31.72 -30.62 -13.07
C GLN A 170 32.23 -29.18 -13.07
N GLY A 171 33.43 -28.96 -12.53
CA GLY A 171 34.11 -27.65 -12.56
C GLY A 171 33.59 -26.63 -11.54
N TYR A 172 32.64 -27.01 -10.70
CA TYR A 172 32.05 -26.17 -9.66
C TYR A 172 32.02 -26.88 -8.32
N THR A 173 31.98 -26.10 -7.25
CA THR A 173 31.68 -26.54 -5.89
C THR A 173 30.47 -25.77 -5.35
N LEU A 174 29.72 -26.39 -4.43
CA LEU A 174 28.60 -25.75 -3.76
C LEU A 174 28.92 -25.55 -2.28
N THR A 175 28.63 -24.37 -1.78
CA THR A 175 28.67 -24.05 -0.35
C THR A 175 27.27 -23.70 0.11
N SER A 176 26.82 -24.25 1.23
CA SER A 176 25.47 -23.98 1.75
C SER A 176 25.52 -23.60 3.22
N TRP A 177 24.63 -22.69 3.62
CA TRP A 177 24.48 -22.29 5.01
C TRP A 177 23.01 -21.98 5.31
N ALA A 178 22.69 -21.99 6.61
CA ALA A 178 21.38 -21.61 7.13
C ALA A 178 21.55 -20.40 8.06
N GLY A 179 20.73 -19.37 7.85
CA GLY A 179 20.82 -18.09 8.55
C GLY A 179 21.75 -17.11 7.84
N ILE A 180 22.51 -16.35 8.64
CA ILE A 180 23.36 -15.24 8.19
C ILE A 180 24.53 -15.75 7.35
N CYS A 181 24.87 -15.02 6.27
CA CYS A 181 26.01 -15.30 5.42
C CYS A 181 27.33 -15.31 6.20
N PRO A 182 28.12 -16.41 6.10
CA PRO A 182 29.47 -16.46 6.65
C PRO A 182 30.36 -15.32 6.11
N PRO A 183 31.24 -14.71 6.93
CA PRO A 183 32.06 -13.56 6.54
C PRO A 183 32.87 -13.75 5.26
N GLU A 184 33.39 -14.97 5.03
CA GLU A 184 34.17 -15.35 3.86
C GLU A 184 33.39 -15.29 2.53
N HIS A 185 32.06 -15.22 2.59
CA HIS A 185 31.18 -15.23 1.42
C HIS A 185 30.47 -13.90 1.18
N GLN A 186 30.52 -12.96 2.12
CA GLN A 186 29.71 -11.74 2.10
C GLN A 186 29.92 -10.88 0.85
N GLN A 187 31.18 -10.68 0.42
CA GLN A 187 31.46 -9.88 -0.77
C GLN A 187 30.85 -10.52 -2.02
N SER A 188 31.15 -11.81 -2.26
CA SER A 188 30.60 -12.54 -3.40
C SER A 188 29.07 -12.61 -3.38
N TYR A 189 28.47 -12.73 -2.20
CA TYR A 189 27.02 -12.76 -2.07
C TYR A 189 26.37 -11.40 -2.33
N ALA A 190 27.01 -10.30 -1.91
CA ALA A 190 26.58 -8.94 -2.24
C ALA A 190 26.72 -8.65 -3.75
N ASP A 191 27.81 -9.09 -4.37
CA ASP A 191 28.01 -8.96 -5.82
C ASP A 191 26.94 -9.73 -6.60
N LEU A 192 26.59 -10.94 -6.14
CA LEU A 192 25.53 -11.76 -6.73
C LEU A 192 24.13 -11.16 -6.56
N HIS A 193 23.80 -10.55 -5.40
CA HIS A 193 22.54 -9.81 -5.24
C HIS A 193 22.47 -8.60 -6.17
N THR A 194 23.58 -7.87 -6.32
CA THR A 194 23.64 -6.77 -7.29
C THR A 194 23.41 -7.29 -8.70
N ALA A 195 24.02 -8.41 -9.07
CA ALA A 195 23.78 -9.05 -10.37
C ALA A 195 22.33 -9.52 -10.53
N MET A 196 21.69 -10.02 -9.46
CA MET A 196 20.29 -10.42 -9.46
C MET A 196 19.35 -9.24 -9.72
N ASP A 197 19.52 -8.14 -8.97
CA ASP A 197 18.72 -6.91 -9.14
C ASP A 197 18.80 -6.35 -10.57
N ASN A 198 19.88 -6.64 -11.30
CA ASN A 198 20.04 -6.24 -12.70
C ASN A 198 19.49 -7.25 -13.73
N ASP A 199 19.34 -8.53 -13.38
CA ASP A 199 18.89 -9.61 -14.29
C ASP A 199 17.39 -9.89 -14.16
N VAL A 200 16.78 -9.59 -13.00
CA VAL A 200 15.33 -9.80 -12.75
C VAL A 200 14.50 -8.78 -13.53
N PRO A 201 13.53 -9.22 -14.36
CA PRO A 201 12.59 -8.31 -15.00
C PRO A 201 11.65 -7.69 -13.96
N ILE A 202 11.60 -6.35 -13.92
CA ILE A 202 10.70 -5.57 -13.04
C ILE A 202 9.54 -4.91 -13.80
N GLY A 203 9.32 -5.31 -15.06
CA GLY A 203 8.31 -4.70 -15.92
C GLY A 203 8.54 -3.20 -16.15
N GLY A 204 7.45 -2.42 -16.17
CA GLY A 204 7.47 -0.96 -16.28
C GLY A 204 7.48 -0.21 -14.94
N MET A 205 7.64 -0.91 -13.81
CA MET A 205 7.57 -0.31 -12.47
C MET A 205 8.62 0.79 -12.26
N THR A 206 8.23 1.90 -11.65
CA THR A 206 9.14 2.98 -11.26
C THR A 206 9.91 2.58 -9.99
N ARG A 207 11.20 2.24 -10.13
CA ARG A 207 12.05 1.85 -8.99
C ARG A 207 13.52 2.22 -9.20
N GLU A 208 14.13 2.85 -8.21
CA GLU A 208 15.58 3.09 -8.20
C GLU A 208 16.34 1.84 -7.71
N LEU A 209 17.32 1.36 -8.50
CA LEU A 209 18.21 0.27 -8.10
C LEU A 209 19.41 0.80 -7.32
N VAL A 210 19.56 0.35 -6.08
CA VAL A 210 20.70 0.68 -5.21
C VAL A 210 21.59 -0.57 -5.08
N PRO A 211 22.86 -0.53 -5.51
CA PRO A 211 23.77 -1.68 -5.41
C PRO A 211 23.90 -2.24 -3.98
N TRP A 212 24.22 -3.53 -3.88
CA TRP A 212 24.45 -4.18 -2.59
C TRP A 212 25.88 -3.99 -2.12
N THR A 213 26.04 -3.60 -0.85
CA THR A 213 27.32 -3.61 -0.12
C THR A 213 27.26 -4.67 0.97
N ILE A 214 28.41 -5.04 1.56
CA ILE A 214 28.45 -5.96 2.70
C ILE A 214 27.62 -5.41 3.86
N GLU A 215 27.68 -4.11 4.12
CA GLU A 215 26.92 -3.45 5.19
C GLU A 215 25.42 -3.54 4.93
N LYS A 216 24.98 -3.28 3.69
CA LYS A 216 23.57 -3.40 3.28
C LYS A 216 23.09 -4.85 3.36
N LEU A 217 23.90 -5.81 2.92
CA LEU A 217 23.64 -7.23 3.03
C LEU A 217 23.45 -7.64 4.50
N ALA A 218 24.44 -7.34 5.35
CA ALA A 218 24.40 -7.70 6.77
C ALA A 218 23.20 -7.07 7.50
N ALA A 219 22.89 -5.79 7.23
CA ALA A 219 21.71 -5.14 7.78
C ALA A 219 20.40 -5.78 7.29
N GLY A 220 20.35 -6.18 6.02
CA GLY A 220 19.23 -6.91 5.43
C GLY A 220 19.03 -8.28 6.06
N GLU A 221 20.09 -9.08 6.18
CA GLU A 221 20.06 -10.42 6.78
C GLU A 221 19.62 -10.37 8.25
N GLN A 222 20.10 -9.41 9.04
CA GLN A 222 19.68 -9.22 10.43
C GLN A 222 18.18 -8.89 10.57
N ARG A 223 17.61 -8.22 9.57
CA ARG A 223 16.17 -7.92 9.54
C ARG A 223 15.37 -9.15 9.14
N ILE A 224 15.82 -9.86 8.10
CA ILE A 224 15.17 -11.08 7.59
C ILE A 224 15.20 -12.18 8.66
N ASP A 225 16.34 -12.38 9.35
CA ASP A 225 16.51 -13.42 10.36
C ASP A 225 15.52 -13.30 11.52
N ARG A 226 14.90 -12.13 11.75
CA ARG A 226 13.85 -12.03 12.78
C ARG A 226 12.63 -12.91 12.47
N ASN A 227 12.29 -13.02 11.19
CA ASN A 227 11.04 -13.63 10.74
C ASN A 227 11.25 -14.88 9.90
N TYR A 228 12.44 -15.07 9.31
CA TYR A 228 12.74 -16.16 8.39
C TYR A 228 14.09 -16.81 8.73
N LEU A 229 14.18 -18.12 8.55
CA LEU A 229 15.47 -18.79 8.37
C LEU A 229 15.78 -18.80 6.87
N ALA A 230 16.81 -18.07 6.46
CA ALA A 230 17.33 -18.10 5.10
C ALA A 230 18.15 -19.38 4.90
N LEU A 231 17.84 -20.17 3.88
CA LEU A 231 18.63 -21.32 3.45
C LEU A 231 19.28 -20.94 2.13
N VAL A 232 20.60 -20.80 2.11
CA VAL A 232 21.32 -20.35 0.93
C VAL A 232 22.24 -21.45 0.44
N THR A 233 22.31 -21.61 -0.88
CA THR A 233 23.37 -22.37 -1.52
C THR A 233 24.01 -21.51 -2.61
N MET A 234 25.33 -21.38 -2.55
CA MET A 234 26.14 -20.64 -3.52
C MET A 234 27.05 -21.60 -4.30
N ALA A 235 27.22 -21.33 -5.59
CA ALA A 235 28.13 -22.05 -6.46
C ALA A 235 29.40 -21.24 -6.71
N HIS A 236 30.54 -21.94 -6.68
CA HIS A 236 31.84 -21.38 -7.02
C HIS A 236 32.48 -22.17 -8.15
N THR A 237 33.28 -21.51 -8.99
CA THR A 237 34.18 -22.20 -9.92
C THR A 237 35.27 -22.95 -9.14
N ALA A 238 36.00 -23.85 -9.82
CA ALA A 238 37.17 -24.50 -9.24
C ALA A 238 38.27 -23.51 -8.75
N ALA A 239 38.27 -22.26 -9.25
CA ALA A 239 39.16 -21.19 -8.82
C ALA A 239 38.62 -20.37 -7.63
N GLY A 240 37.38 -20.64 -7.19
CA GLY A 240 36.73 -19.96 -6.04
C GLY A 240 35.85 -18.76 -6.42
N GLU A 241 35.75 -18.40 -7.70
CA GLU A 241 34.93 -17.28 -8.16
C GLU A 241 33.43 -17.61 -8.05
N PRO A 242 32.56 -16.65 -7.66
CA PRO A 242 31.12 -16.89 -7.58
C PRO A 242 30.52 -17.13 -8.97
N ALA A 243 29.64 -18.12 -9.06
CA ALA A 243 28.97 -18.50 -10.31
C ALA A 243 27.44 -18.37 -10.25
N GLY A 244 26.86 -18.36 -9.04
CA GLY A 244 25.41 -18.27 -8.84
C GLY A 244 25.00 -18.61 -7.40
N TYR A 245 23.74 -18.38 -7.06
CA TYR A 245 23.17 -18.74 -5.76
C TYR A 245 21.69 -19.08 -5.88
N THR A 246 21.16 -19.70 -4.83
CA THR A 246 19.73 -19.93 -4.60
C THR A 246 19.39 -19.65 -3.16
N LEU A 247 18.15 -19.24 -2.91
CA LEU A 247 17.66 -18.87 -1.60
C LEU A 247 16.25 -19.42 -1.35
N ILE A 248 16.08 -20.04 -0.18
CA ILE A 248 14.77 -20.39 0.38
C ILE A 248 14.58 -19.65 1.70
N TYR A 249 13.45 -18.99 1.87
CA TYR A 249 13.00 -18.48 3.16
C TYR A 249 12.04 -19.46 3.82
N VAL A 250 12.41 -19.90 5.03
CA VAL A 250 11.55 -20.67 5.92
C VAL A 250 11.00 -19.73 6.99
N PRO A 251 9.72 -19.33 6.95
CA PRO A 251 9.16 -18.46 7.96
C PRO A 251 9.22 -19.09 9.36
N LYS A 252 9.65 -18.33 10.37
CA LYS A 252 9.71 -18.77 11.77
C LYS A 252 8.32 -18.83 12.41
N SER A 253 7.36 -18.05 11.90
CA SER A 253 5.99 -17.94 12.44
C SER A 253 4.91 -18.58 11.56
N ASN A 254 5.19 -18.88 10.28
CA ASN A 254 4.23 -19.51 9.38
C ASN A 254 4.50 -21.01 9.25
N PRO A 255 3.61 -21.87 9.77
CA PRO A 255 3.83 -23.31 9.77
C PRO A 255 3.64 -24.01 8.43
N ASP A 256 2.94 -23.39 7.48
CA ASP A 256 2.36 -24.11 6.34
C ASP A 256 3.12 -23.85 5.03
N HIS A 257 3.96 -22.82 4.98
CA HIS A 257 4.52 -22.31 3.74
C HIS A 257 6.03 -22.04 3.85
N VAL A 258 6.76 -22.29 2.76
CA VAL A 258 8.15 -21.84 2.54
C VAL A 258 8.27 -21.21 1.16
N GLN A 259 9.22 -20.31 0.97
CA GLN A 259 9.36 -19.56 -0.29
C GLN A 259 10.74 -19.81 -0.89
N GLN A 260 10.78 -20.38 -2.09
CA GLN A 260 11.93 -20.32 -2.98
C GLN A 260 11.92 -18.94 -3.62
N ASP A 261 12.86 -18.11 -3.20
CA ASP A 261 13.05 -16.77 -3.71
C ASP A 261 14.04 -16.84 -4.89
N ASP A 262 15.20 -16.22 -4.74
CA ASP A 262 16.20 -16.11 -5.78
C ASP A 262 16.77 -17.45 -6.28
N THR A 263 17.03 -17.51 -7.58
CA THR A 263 17.98 -18.47 -8.18
C THR A 263 18.70 -17.82 -9.36
N LEU A 264 19.92 -17.36 -9.11
CA LEU A 264 20.77 -16.72 -10.12
C LEU A 264 21.85 -17.69 -10.58
N VAL A 265 22.06 -17.75 -11.90
CA VAL A 265 23.31 -18.25 -12.50
C VAL A 265 23.84 -17.15 -13.41
N LEU A 266 25.04 -16.68 -13.09
CA LEU A 266 25.73 -15.66 -13.88
C LEU A 266 25.87 -16.12 -15.33
N ARG A 267 25.78 -15.17 -16.27
CA ARG A 267 25.66 -15.43 -17.71
C ARG A 267 26.75 -16.37 -18.24
N ASP A 268 27.99 -16.18 -17.82
CA ASP A 268 29.15 -16.94 -18.28
C ASP A 268 29.21 -18.37 -17.74
N HIS A 269 28.37 -18.69 -16.73
CA HIS A 269 28.26 -20.00 -16.11
C HIS A 269 26.97 -20.75 -16.48
N ARG A 270 26.11 -20.17 -17.33
CA ARG A 270 24.89 -20.83 -17.82
C ARG A 270 25.23 -22.02 -18.74
N GLY A 271 24.29 -22.98 -18.86
CA GLY A 271 24.47 -24.17 -19.70
C GLY A 271 25.08 -25.39 -19.00
N HIS A 272 25.47 -25.28 -17.72
CA HIS A 272 26.09 -26.36 -16.93
C HIS A 272 25.12 -27.06 -15.95
N ASN A 273 23.80 -26.94 -16.15
CA ASN A 273 22.77 -27.38 -15.18
C ASN A 273 22.93 -26.79 -13.76
N LEU A 274 23.71 -25.72 -13.59
CA LEU A 274 24.06 -25.19 -12.27
C LEU A 274 22.85 -24.75 -11.45
N GLY A 275 21.83 -24.15 -12.09
CA GLY A 275 20.58 -23.78 -11.41
C GLY A 275 19.83 -24.99 -10.83
N THR A 276 19.86 -26.15 -11.51
CA THR A 276 19.28 -27.39 -11.00
C THR A 276 20.06 -27.91 -9.79
N HIS A 277 21.40 -27.89 -9.86
CA HIS A 277 22.27 -28.30 -8.75
C HIS A 277 22.09 -27.42 -7.51
N LEU A 278 22.04 -26.10 -7.71
CA LEU A 278 21.75 -25.12 -6.67
C LEU A 278 20.42 -25.44 -5.99
N LYS A 279 19.32 -25.53 -6.75
CA LYS A 279 17.99 -25.84 -6.22
C LYS A 279 17.95 -27.17 -5.48
N LEU A 280 18.54 -28.24 -6.03
CA LEU A 280 18.58 -29.56 -5.36
C LEU A 280 19.31 -29.52 -4.02
N ALA A 281 20.47 -28.87 -3.95
CA ALA A 281 21.22 -28.72 -2.70
C ALA A 281 20.46 -27.87 -1.67
N ASN A 282 19.70 -26.87 -2.13
CA ASN A 282 18.89 -26.03 -1.25
C ASN A 282 17.60 -26.74 -0.81
N LEU A 283 17.05 -27.65 -1.62
CA LEU A 283 15.99 -28.57 -1.20
C LEU A 283 16.49 -29.59 -0.16
N ASP A 284 17.74 -30.04 -0.23
CA ASP A 284 18.37 -30.86 0.81
C ASP A 284 18.46 -30.09 2.15
N GLN A 285 18.85 -28.80 2.09
CA GLN A 285 18.80 -27.90 3.25
C GLN A 285 17.38 -27.78 3.79
N LEU A 286 16.38 -27.55 2.92
CA LEU A 286 14.98 -27.42 3.33
C LEU A 286 14.48 -28.69 4.00
N ALA A 287 14.79 -29.88 3.46
CA ALA A 287 14.40 -31.15 4.06
C ALA A 287 14.96 -31.33 5.49
N ALA A 288 16.15 -30.79 5.77
CA ALA A 288 16.77 -30.85 7.09
C ALA A 288 16.21 -29.83 8.11
N HIS A 289 15.63 -28.72 7.64
CA HIS A 289 15.18 -27.61 8.51
C HIS A 289 13.65 -27.43 8.57
N ARG A 290 12.90 -28.00 7.62
CA ARG A 290 11.44 -27.94 7.64
C ARG A 290 10.87 -28.79 8.76
N ASP A 291 9.68 -28.41 9.21
CA ASP A 291 8.90 -29.18 10.18
C ASP A 291 7.63 -29.68 9.49
N LYS A 292 6.62 -28.81 9.38
CA LYS A 292 5.28 -29.17 8.91
C LYS A 292 4.81 -28.40 7.68
N GLN A 293 5.69 -27.63 7.03
CA GLN A 293 5.33 -26.84 5.85
C GLN A 293 4.81 -27.74 4.74
N ARG A 294 3.70 -27.31 4.14
CA ARG A 294 2.89 -28.03 3.15
C ARG A 294 3.21 -27.62 1.72
N TYR A 295 3.62 -26.37 1.50
CA TYR A 295 3.92 -25.86 0.16
C TYR A 295 5.25 -25.13 0.11
N LEU A 296 6.00 -25.36 -0.98
CA LEU A 296 7.08 -24.49 -1.44
C LEU A 296 6.56 -23.61 -2.56
N HIS A 297 6.70 -22.31 -2.39
CA HIS A 297 6.23 -21.26 -3.28
C HIS A 297 7.38 -20.70 -4.10
N THR A 298 7.11 -20.22 -5.30
CA THR A 298 8.03 -19.37 -6.05
C THR A 298 7.23 -18.54 -7.05
N TRP A 299 7.83 -17.48 -7.57
CA TRP A 299 7.23 -16.65 -8.61
C TRP A 299 8.12 -16.66 -9.84
N THR A 300 7.50 -16.51 -11.01
CA THR A 300 8.24 -16.43 -12.25
C THR A 300 7.53 -15.52 -13.22
N ALA A 301 8.19 -14.43 -13.61
CA ALA A 301 7.78 -13.57 -14.70
C ALA A 301 7.32 -14.37 -15.94
N LEU A 302 6.17 -13.99 -16.52
CA LEU A 302 5.62 -14.66 -17.69
C LEU A 302 6.56 -14.61 -18.91
N SER A 303 7.46 -13.63 -18.94
CA SER A 303 8.50 -13.48 -19.96
C SER A 303 9.70 -14.42 -19.76
N ASN A 304 9.87 -15.01 -18.57
CA ASN A 304 11.02 -15.87 -18.23
C ASN A 304 10.76 -17.35 -18.55
N GLY A 305 10.62 -17.65 -19.84
CA GLY A 305 10.38 -19.01 -20.34
C GLY A 305 11.40 -20.07 -19.89
N PRO A 306 12.72 -19.78 -19.80
CA PRO A 306 13.69 -20.72 -19.22
C PRO A 306 13.40 -21.09 -17.76
N MET A 307 13.10 -20.12 -16.89
CA MET A 307 12.80 -20.39 -15.48
C MET A 307 11.46 -21.14 -15.31
N GLN A 308 10.44 -20.82 -16.13
CA GLN A 308 9.18 -21.57 -16.14
C GLN A 308 9.41 -23.07 -16.43
N LYS A 309 10.27 -23.39 -17.40
CA LYS A 309 10.63 -24.80 -17.71
C LYS A 309 11.38 -25.47 -16.56
N VAL A 310 12.27 -24.74 -15.89
CA VAL A 310 12.97 -25.26 -14.70
C VAL A 310 11.96 -25.55 -13.60
N ASN A 311 11.12 -24.59 -13.22
CA ASN A 311 10.12 -24.79 -12.16
C ASN A 311 9.14 -25.92 -12.48
N ALA A 312 8.69 -26.05 -13.73
CA ALA A 312 7.85 -27.17 -14.16
C ALA A 312 8.54 -28.55 -14.00
N ARG A 313 9.84 -28.66 -14.28
CA ARG A 313 10.61 -29.91 -14.03
C ARG A 313 10.67 -30.25 -12.54
N PHE A 314 10.78 -29.24 -11.70
CA PHE A 314 10.70 -29.37 -10.26
C PHE A 314 9.26 -29.72 -9.79
N GLY A 315 8.25 -29.69 -10.65
CA GLY A 315 6.88 -30.08 -10.30
C GLY A 315 6.05 -28.95 -9.71
N PHE A 316 6.54 -27.71 -9.81
CA PHE A 316 5.74 -26.52 -9.52
C PHE A 316 4.57 -26.39 -10.50
N ARG A 317 3.42 -25.94 -9.99
CA ARG A 317 2.24 -25.59 -10.78
C ARG A 317 1.75 -24.20 -10.43
N SER A 318 1.18 -23.49 -11.41
CA SER A 318 0.53 -22.19 -11.16
C SER A 318 -0.75 -22.36 -10.35
N VAL A 319 -0.93 -21.47 -9.38
CA VAL A 319 -2.15 -21.36 -8.54
C VAL A 319 -2.88 -20.05 -8.74
N GLU A 320 -2.16 -19.01 -9.13
CA GLU A 320 -2.68 -17.68 -9.43
C GLU A 320 -1.62 -16.88 -10.19
N GLN A 321 -2.02 -15.77 -10.80
CA GLN A 321 -1.07 -14.77 -11.28
C GLN A 321 -0.84 -13.72 -10.20
N SER A 322 0.41 -13.34 -9.98
CA SER A 322 0.73 -12.07 -9.31
C SER A 322 0.86 -10.97 -10.36
N GLN A 323 0.24 -9.84 -10.10
CA GLN A 323 0.29 -8.65 -10.94
C GLN A 323 0.82 -7.50 -10.11
N GLU A 324 1.89 -6.87 -10.56
CA GLU A 324 2.35 -5.60 -9.97
C GLU A 324 1.71 -4.47 -10.76
N LEU A 325 1.06 -3.55 -10.03
CA LEU A 325 0.33 -2.46 -10.62
C LEU A 325 0.88 -1.12 -10.13
N GLU A 326 0.88 -0.15 -11.04
CA GLU A 326 1.27 1.23 -10.76
C GLU A 326 0.19 2.21 -11.24
N LEU A 327 0.04 3.30 -10.51
CA LEU A 327 -0.79 4.45 -10.89
C LEU A 327 -0.04 5.74 -10.54
N THR A 328 0.28 6.53 -11.56
CA THR A 328 0.72 7.92 -11.36
C THR A 328 -0.50 8.81 -11.14
N TYR A 329 -0.45 9.62 -10.08
CA TYR A 329 -1.50 10.51 -9.64
C TYR A 329 -1.06 11.97 -9.72
N PRO A 330 -1.97 12.92 -9.99
CA PRO A 330 -1.65 14.35 -9.93
C PRO A 330 -1.18 14.78 -8.55
N LYS A 331 -0.28 15.77 -8.48
CA LYS A 331 0.16 16.36 -7.22
C LYS A 331 -0.89 17.34 -6.71
N LEU A 332 -1.84 16.84 -5.92
CA LEU A 332 -2.97 17.63 -5.41
C LEU A 332 -2.66 18.23 -4.03
N ARG A 333 -3.15 19.44 -3.76
CA ARG A 333 -3.10 20.04 -2.42
C ARG A 333 -4.24 19.46 -1.57
N PRO A 334 -3.95 18.74 -0.49
CA PRO A 334 -4.98 18.19 0.38
C PRO A 334 -5.55 19.26 1.32
N ALA A 335 -6.86 19.25 1.53
CA ALA A 335 -7.58 20.18 2.38
C ALA A 335 -8.74 19.49 3.10
N ALA A 336 -9.02 19.91 4.34
CA ALA A 336 -10.21 19.50 5.08
C ALA A 336 -11.13 20.69 5.31
N ARG A 337 -12.43 20.49 5.13
CA ARG A 337 -13.44 21.55 5.19
C ARG A 337 -14.64 21.15 6.03
N ALA A 338 -15.31 22.13 6.62
CA ALA A 338 -16.49 21.91 7.48
C ALA A 338 -17.77 22.46 6.87
N VAL A 339 -18.75 21.59 6.64
CA VAL A 339 -20.15 21.98 6.45
C VAL A 339 -20.75 22.24 7.82
N VAL A 340 -20.65 23.49 8.30
CA VAL A 340 -21.15 23.90 9.61
C VAL A 340 -22.60 24.35 9.47
N LEU A 341 -23.52 23.66 10.16
CA LEU A 341 -24.95 23.95 10.17
C LEU A 341 -25.45 24.30 11.56
N ASP A 342 -26.37 25.26 11.65
CA ASP A 342 -27.10 25.58 12.88
C ASP A 342 -28.47 24.88 12.98
N PRO A 343 -29.20 25.00 14.13
CA PRO A 343 -30.53 24.39 14.27
C PRO A 343 -31.60 24.94 13.32
N ALA A 344 -31.35 26.07 12.65
CA ALA A 344 -32.20 26.63 11.61
C ALA A 344 -31.72 26.23 10.19
N ASP A 345 -30.82 25.26 10.09
CA ASP A 345 -30.18 24.77 8.87
C ASP A 345 -29.47 25.85 8.04
N ARG A 346 -29.05 26.95 8.69
CA ARG A 346 -28.16 27.93 8.07
C ARG A 346 -26.75 27.35 7.99
N ILE A 347 -26.06 27.61 6.89
CA ILE A 347 -24.67 27.20 6.67
C ILE A 347 -23.70 28.35 6.90
N LEU A 348 -22.58 28.10 7.58
CA LEU A 348 -21.50 29.08 7.71
C LEU A 348 -20.59 29.00 6.47
N LEU A 349 -20.40 30.12 5.78
CA LEU A 349 -19.51 30.22 4.62
C LEU A 349 -18.50 31.35 4.78
N VAL A 350 -17.36 31.14 4.13
CA VAL A 350 -16.22 32.05 4.04
C VAL A 350 -16.12 32.58 2.61
N ARG A 351 -15.95 33.89 2.45
CA ARG A 351 -15.71 34.53 1.16
C ARG A 351 -14.23 34.72 0.93
N PHE A 352 -13.76 34.10 -0.13
CA PHE A 352 -12.43 34.30 -0.69
C PHE A 352 -12.47 35.34 -1.81
N GLU A 353 -11.43 36.17 -1.92
CA GLU A 353 -11.23 37.06 -3.07
C GLU A 353 -10.06 36.55 -3.91
N PHE A 354 -10.32 36.21 -5.17
CA PHE A 354 -9.29 35.82 -6.13
C PHE A 354 -9.31 36.77 -7.32
N ASP A 355 -8.26 36.72 -8.16
CA ASP A 355 -8.20 37.48 -9.42
C ASP A 355 -9.37 37.15 -10.38
N SER A 356 -9.93 35.94 -10.25
CA SER A 356 -11.10 35.48 -11.01
C SER A 356 -12.44 35.96 -10.45
N GLY A 357 -12.45 36.60 -9.27
CA GLY A 357 -13.63 37.12 -8.57
C GLY A 357 -13.88 36.45 -7.21
N PRO A 358 -14.93 36.90 -6.49
CA PRO A 358 -15.27 36.40 -5.17
C PRO A 358 -15.82 34.96 -5.24
N LEU A 359 -15.40 34.12 -4.31
CA LEU A 359 -15.80 32.72 -4.18
C LEU A 359 -16.23 32.44 -2.74
N TRP A 360 -17.42 31.87 -2.55
CA TRP A 360 -17.86 31.41 -1.24
C TRP A 360 -17.58 29.92 -1.06
N ALA A 361 -16.96 29.53 0.04
CA ALA A 361 -16.71 28.13 0.37
C ALA A 361 -16.97 27.86 1.85
N THR A 362 -17.02 26.58 2.20
CA THR A 362 -17.02 26.14 3.59
C THR A 362 -15.70 26.47 4.27
N PRO A 363 -15.69 26.85 5.57
CA PRO A 363 -14.47 27.07 6.34
C PRO A 363 -13.61 25.81 6.39
N GLY A 364 -12.31 26.00 6.62
CA GLY A 364 -11.29 24.97 6.53
C GLY A 364 -10.27 25.23 5.42
N GLY A 365 -9.15 24.54 5.49
CA GLY A 365 -7.98 24.85 4.68
C GLY A 365 -7.05 23.66 4.46
N GLY A 366 -5.79 23.98 4.16
CA GLY A 366 -4.79 23.01 3.70
C GLY A 366 -4.29 22.14 4.85
N LEU A 367 -3.98 20.88 4.55
CA LEU A 367 -3.45 19.95 5.54
C LEU A 367 -1.92 19.97 5.57
N GLU A 368 -1.35 19.82 6.76
CA GLU A 368 0.07 19.56 6.93
C GLU A 368 0.39 18.05 6.86
N ALA A 369 1.66 17.72 6.59
CA ALA A 369 2.08 16.33 6.38
C ALA A 369 1.91 15.43 7.63
N SER A 370 2.02 15.99 8.84
CA SER A 370 1.90 15.25 10.10
C SER A 370 0.48 15.12 10.62
N GLU A 371 -0.48 15.85 10.05
CA GLU A 371 -1.85 15.91 10.56
C GLU A 371 -2.70 14.75 10.04
N THR A 372 -3.64 14.28 10.86
CA THR A 372 -4.80 13.56 10.32
C THR A 372 -5.77 14.56 9.68
N LEU A 373 -6.74 14.06 8.90
CA LEU A 373 -7.81 14.89 8.34
C LEU A 373 -8.54 15.72 9.42
N LEU A 374 -8.85 15.10 10.57
CA LEU A 374 -9.54 15.76 11.66
C LEU A 374 -8.65 16.73 12.43
N ASP A 375 -7.35 16.46 12.54
CA ASP A 375 -6.42 17.40 13.20
C ASP A 375 -6.28 18.69 12.41
N GLY A 376 -6.11 18.60 11.08
CA GLY A 376 -6.07 19.78 10.23
C GLY A 376 -7.41 20.51 10.23
N LEU A 377 -8.54 19.80 10.17
CA LEU A 377 -9.86 20.42 10.29
C LEU A 377 -10.03 21.18 11.63
N ARG A 378 -9.54 20.62 12.74
CA ARG A 378 -9.57 21.27 14.06
C ARG A 378 -8.74 22.54 14.09
N ARG A 379 -7.51 22.48 13.59
CA ARG A 379 -6.61 23.64 13.54
C ARG A 379 -7.27 24.76 12.73
N GLU A 380 -7.69 24.46 11.51
CA GLU A 380 -8.29 25.43 10.60
C GLU A 380 -9.57 26.07 11.18
N LEU A 381 -10.47 25.28 11.77
CA LEU A 381 -11.69 25.85 12.36
C LEU A 381 -11.43 26.66 13.64
N ALA A 382 -10.46 26.27 14.46
CA ALA A 382 -10.05 27.06 15.61
C ALA A 382 -9.44 28.41 15.17
N GLU A 383 -8.64 28.39 14.10
CA GLU A 383 -7.94 29.54 13.54
C GLU A 383 -8.89 30.52 12.83
N GLU A 384 -9.77 30.02 11.96
CA GLU A 384 -10.63 30.86 11.12
C GLU A 384 -11.88 31.35 11.86
N VAL A 385 -12.55 30.47 12.60
CA VAL A 385 -13.91 30.72 13.11
C VAL A 385 -14.05 30.53 14.62
N GLY A 386 -13.07 29.93 15.29
CA GLY A 386 -13.08 29.67 16.73
C GLY A 386 -14.00 28.53 17.13
N LEU A 387 -14.13 27.50 16.27
CA LEU A 387 -15.02 26.36 16.49
C LEU A 387 -14.23 25.08 16.76
N ASP A 388 -14.54 24.42 17.87
CA ASP A 388 -13.99 23.09 18.19
C ASP A 388 -14.69 21.98 17.38
N VAL A 389 -13.91 20.96 16.97
CA VAL A 389 -14.41 19.81 16.21
C VAL A 389 -14.43 18.56 17.11
N PRO A 390 -15.61 17.99 17.41
CA PRO A 390 -15.70 16.75 18.17
C PRO A 390 -15.15 15.56 17.38
N ASP A 391 -14.88 14.45 18.06
CA ASP A 391 -14.59 13.17 17.39
C ASP A 391 -15.84 12.62 16.68
N GLY A 392 -15.62 11.78 15.66
CA GLY A 392 -16.71 11.06 14.97
C GLY A 392 -17.61 11.95 14.10
N VAL A 393 -17.11 13.10 13.64
CA VAL A 393 -17.86 13.94 12.70
C VAL A 393 -18.05 13.23 11.35
N PRO A 394 -19.26 13.23 10.77
CA PRO A 394 -19.53 12.57 9.50
C PRO A 394 -18.69 13.12 8.34
N HIS A 395 -17.99 12.25 7.62
CA HIS A 395 -17.35 12.59 6.35
C HIS A 395 -18.40 12.56 5.22
N LEU A 396 -18.76 13.74 4.71
CA LEU A 396 -19.82 13.93 3.74
C LEU A 396 -19.36 13.68 2.30
N TRP A 397 -18.32 14.40 1.87
CA TRP A 397 -17.96 14.50 0.47
C TRP A 397 -16.45 14.46 0.31
N HIS A 398 -16.00 13.81 -0.75
CA HIS A 398 -14.62 13.80 -1.20
C HIS A 398 -14.59 14.41 -2.60
N GLN A 399 -13.80 15.45 -2.81
CA GLN A 399 -13.71 16.13 -4.10
C GLN A 399 -12.27 16.18 -4.58
N GLU A 400 -12.06 15.76 -5.82
CA GLU A 400 -10.79 15.93 -6.52
C GLU A 400 -10.97 16.90 -7.69
N VAL A 401 -10.13 17.93 -7.73
CA VAL A 401 -10.15 18.96 -8.78
C VAL A 401 -8.75 19.04 -9.38
N VAL A 402 -8.55 18.42 -10.53
CA VAL A 402 -7.31 18.55 -11.31
C VAL A 402 -7.44 19.75 -12.26
N ALA A 403 -6.81 20.86 -11.91
CA ALA A 403 -6.87 22.10 -12.67
C ALA A 403 -5.60 22.92 -12.44
N GLU A 404 -4.79 23.07 -13.48
CA GLU A 404 -3.55 23.84 -13.43
C GLU A 404 -3.82 25.29 -12.98
N GLY A 405 -3.00 25.79 -12.04
CA GLY A 405 -3.15 27.14 -11.48
C GLY A 405 -4.23 27.28 -10.41
N HIS A 406 -4.99 26.22 -10.09
CA HIS A 406 -5.99 26.25 -9.02
C HIS A 406 -5.36 26.36 -7.62
N ALA A 407 -4.18 25.76 -7.43
CA ALA A 407 -3.36 25.92 -6.24
C ALA A 407 -1.87 26.02 -6.64
N THR A 408 -1.21 27.12 -6.27
CA THR A 408 0.20 27.37 -6.62
C THR A 408 1.09 26.21 -6.17
N GLY A 409 1.81 25.59 -7.13
CA GLY A 409 2.74 24.48 -6.86
C GLY A 409 2.11 23.08 -6.83
N TYR A 410 0.83 22.98 -7.19
CA TYR A 410 0.04 21.76 -7.26
C TYR A 410 -0.72 21.68 -8.60
N ASP A 411 -1.05 20.47 -9.01
CA ASP A 411 -1.86 20.19 -10.21
C ASP A 411 -3.36 20.37 -9.95
N GLY A 412 -3.74 20.67 -8.71
CA GLY A 412 -5.12 20.74 -8.27
C GLY A 412 -5.28 20.66 -6.75
N VAL A 413 -6.49 20.35 -6.30
CA VAL A 413 -6.86 20.22 -4.87
C VAL A 413 -7.64 18.93 -4.61
N ILE A 414 -7.47 18.40 -3.41
CA ILE A 414 -8.39 17.42 -2.81
C ILE A 414 -9.07 18.11 -1.63
N ASN A 415 -10.40 18.06 -1.56
CA ASN A 415 -11.17 18.58 -0.43
C ASN A 415 -12.00 17.44 0.19
N ASP A 416 -11.77 17.18 1.47
CA ASP A 416 -12.59 16.29 2.29
C ASP A 416 -13.52 17.13 3.18
N TYR A 417 -14.83 16.94 3.06
CA TYR A 417 -15.86 17.77 3.71
C TYR A 417 -16.54 17.03 4.86
N PHE A 418 -16.56 17.63 6.06
CA PHE A 418 -17.12 17.04 7.27
C PHE A 418 -18.33 17.82 7.76
N LEU A 419 -19.34 17.11 8.29
CA LEU A 419 -20.53 17.73 8.87
C LEU A 419 -20.29 18.14 10.31
N LEU A 420 -20.54 19.41 10.63
CA LEU A 420 -20.62 19.90 11.99
C LEU A 420 -21.99 20.53 12.23
N ARG A 421 -22.64 20.17 13.34
CA ARG A 421 -23.86 20.83 13.81
C ARG A 421 -23.57 21.54 15.13
N THR A 422 -23.88 22.83 15.21
CA THR A 422 -23.59 23.68 16.37
C THR A 422 -24.62 24.79 16.52
N GLU A 423 -24.76 25.39 17.71
CA GLU A 423 -25.55 26.60 17.86
C GLU A 423 -24.93 27.75 17.04
N ALA A 424 -25.76 28.69 16.59
CA ALA A 424 -25.25 29.84 15.85
C ALA A 424 -24.35 30.71 16.72
N PHE A 425 -23.19 31.10 16.18
CA PHE A 425 -22.20 31.94 16.86
C PHE A 425 -21.69 33.04 15.93
N THR A 426 -21.03 34.04 16.53
CA THR A 426 -20.26 35.03 15.79
C THR A 426 -18.86 34.50 15.57
N PRO A 427 -18.39 34.28 14.33
CA PRO A 427 -17.05 33.77 14.06
C PRO A 427 -15.99 34.65 14.72
N ALA A 428 -15.12 34.00 15.50
CA ALA A 428 -14.06 34.64 16.26
C ALA A 428 -12.93 33.65 16.50
N GLY A 429 -12.18 33.34 15.43
CA GLY A 429 -11.01 32.47 15.50
C GLY A 429 -9.77 33.16 16.08
N SER A 430 -8.67 32.43 16.17
CA SER A 430 -7.40 32.99 16.66
C SER A 430 -6.69 33.90 15.64
N LEU A 431 -7.00 33.79 14.35
CA LEU A 431 -6.43 34.67 13.33
C LEU A 431 -7.02 36.07 13.39
N THR A 432 -6.15 37.07 13.28
CA THR A 432 -6.54 38.47 13.11
C THR A 432 -7.12 38.71 11.72
N ALA A 433 -7.87 39.82 11.55
CA ALA A 433 -8.40 40.20 10.24
C ALA A 433 -7.30 40.41 9.17
N ALA A 434 -6.09 40.79 9.57
CA ALA A 434 -4.96 40.94 8.66
C ALA A 434 -4.38 39.59 8.21
N GLU A 435 -4.35 38.60 9.12
CA GLU A 435 -3.91 37.24 8.80
C GLU A 435 -4.94 36.53 7.91
N LEU A 436 -6.24 36.63 8.23
CA LEU A 436 -7.31 36.14 7.36
C LEU A 436 -7.24 36.75 5.95
N ALA A 437 -7.04 38.06 5.85
CA ALA A 437 -6.90 38.71 4.55
C ALA A 437 -5.63 38.25 3.79
N ALA A 438 -4.55 37.87 4.48
CA ALA A 438 -3.37 37.30 3.85
C ALA A 438 -3.63 35.90 3.26
N GLU A 439 -4.64 35.19 3.78
CA GLU A 439 -5.15 33.93 3.24
C GLU A 439 -6.33 34.12 2.27
N ASN A 440 -6.56 35.37 1.85
CA ASN A 440 -7.67 35.82 0.99
C ASN A 440 -9.06 35.66 1.61
N VAL A 441 -9.18 35.51 2.93
CA VAL A 441 -10.47 35.47 3.63
C VAL A 441 -10.93 36.89 3.96
N HIS A 442 -12.06 37.32 3.38
CA HIS A 442 -12.55 38.69 3.50
C HIS A 442 -13.91 38.84 4.20
N GLU A 443 -14.70 37.78 4.26
CA GLU A 443 -16.00 37.79 4.93
C GLU A 443 -16.33 36.39 5.43
N ILE A 444 -16.95 36.29 6.60
CA ILE A 444 -17.49 35.04 7.14
C ILE A 444 -18.91 35.33 7.61
N ARG A 445 -19.90 34.58 7.10
CA ARG A 445 -21.29 34.77 7.53
C ARG A 445 -22.12 33.50 7.42
N TRP A 446 -23.22 33.50 8.17
CA TRP A 446 -24.28 32.51 8.03
C TRP A 446 -25.15 32.82 6.80
N TRP A 447 -25.55 31.77 6.10
CA TRP A 447 -26.43 31.80 4.94
C TRP A 447 -27.63 30.89 5.16
N THR A 448 -28.83 31.34 4.80
CA THR A 448 -29.98 30.41 4.75
C THR A 448 -29.92 29.55 3.48
N PRO A 449 -30.57 28.37 3.46
CA PRO A 449 -30.67 27.56 2.24
C PRO A 449 -31.27 28.35 1.06
N GLU A 450 -32.25 29.23 1.31
CA GLU A 450 -32.84 30.08 0.28
C GLU A 450 -31.85 31.12 -0.26
N GLU A 451 -31.03 31.72 0.60
CA GLU A 451 -29.99 32.66 0.18
C GLU A 451 -28.93 31.95 -0.68
N VAL A 452 -28.50 30.74 -0.29
CA VAL A 452 -27.55 29.93 -1.06
C VAL A 452 -28.13 29.59 -2.44
N ALA A 453 -29.40 29.18 -2.51
CA ALA A 453 -30.07 28.84 -3.76
C ALA A 453 -30.31 30.05 -4.68
N ALA A 454 -30.53 31.24 -4.11
CA ALA A 454 -30.77 32.47 -4.88
C ALA A 454 -29.47 33.18 -5.32
N HIS A 455 -28.33 32.86 -4.71
CA HIS A 455 -27.06 33.51 -4.98
C HIS A 455 -26.59 33.30 -6.43
N GLN A 456 -26.18 34.38 -7.08
CA GLN A 456 -25.71 34.37 -8.47
C GLN A 456 -24.16 34.34 -8.57
N GLY A 457 -23.46 34.43 -7.45
CA GLY A 457 -22.00 34.31 -7.40
C GLY A 457 -21.53 32.86 -7.34
N ALA A 458 -20.22 32.67 -7.18
CA ALA A 458 -19.60 31.35 -7.21
C ALA A 458 -19.53 30.71 -5.82
N PHE A 459 -19.74 29.39 -5.78
CA PHE A 459 -19.47 28.54 -4.63
C PHE A 459 -18.37 27.52 -4.95
N ALA A 460 -17.65 27.07 -3.91
CA ALA A 460 -16.82 25.88 -3.93
C ALA A 460 -17.23 24.92 -2.80
N PRO A 461 -17.70 23.70 -3.12
CA PRO A 461 -17.90 23.16 -4.47
C PRO A 461 -18.99 23.92 -5.24
N ARG A 462 -18.95 23.87 -6.58
CA ARG A 462 -19.90 24.61 -7.43
C ARG A 462 -21.34 24.14 -7.21
N GLU A 463 -21.53 22.85 -6.94
CA GLU A 463 -22.84 22.26 -6.67
C GLU A 463 -23.30 22.46 -5.22
N LEU A 464 -22.64 23.28 -4.40
CA LEU A 464 -22.98 23.48 -2.99
C LEU A 464 -24.48 23.71 -2.73
N PRO A 465 -25.23 24.51 -3.51
CA PRO A 465 -26.67 24.66 -3.31
C PRO A 465 -27.44 23.33 -3.39
N THR A 466 -27.11 22.49 -4.36
CA THR A 466 -27.72 21.16 -4.54
C THR A 466 -27.28 20.21 -3.44
N LEU A 467 -25.97 20.17 -3.14
CA LEU A 467 -25.40 19.31 -2.11
C LEU A 467 -25.97 19.61 -0.72
N LEU A 468 -26.14 20.89 -0.38
CA LEU A 468 -26.77 21.32 0.86
C LEU A 468 -28.24 20.90 0.92
N ALA A 469 -29.01 21.14 -0.16
CA ALA A 469 -30.41 20.74 -0.21
C ALA A 469 -30.59 19.22 -0.05
N ASP A 470 -29.71 18.43 -0.68
CA ASP A 470 -29.72 16.97 -0.55
C ASP A 470 -29.33 16.53 0.86
N LEU A 471 -28.27 17.11 1.44
CA LEU A 471 -27.84 16.82 2.81
C LEU A 471 -28.97 17.09 3.83
N LEU A 472 -29.68 18.21 3.71
CA LEU A 472 -30.79 18.55 4.60
C LEU A 472 -31.99 17.59 4.44
N ARG A 473 -32.20 17.09 3.22
CA ARG A 473 -33.31 16.18 2.89
C ARG A 473 -33.04 14.74 3.28
N THR A 474 -31.83 14.24 3.07
CA THR A 474 -31.49 12.80 3.23
C THR A 474 -30.59 12.52 4.42
N GLY A 475 -30.02 13.54 5.04
CA GLY A 475 -28.96 13.37 6.03
C GLY A 475 -27.60 13.04 5.40
N PRO A 476 -26.57 12.83 6.23
CA PRO A 476 -25.21 12.49 5.77
C PRO A 476 -25.21 11.16 5.02
N PRO A 477 -24.39 11.01 3.96
CA PRO A 477 -24.31 9.76 3.21
C PRO A 477 -23.67 8.65 4.05
N THR A 478 -23.87 7.40 3.64
CA THR A 478 -23.25 6.25 4.35
C THR A 478 -21.75 6.18 4.08
N THR A 479 -21.29 6.53 2.89
CA THR A 479 -19.87 6.69 2.55
C THR A 479 -19.69 8.08 1.96
N PRO A 480 -18.50 8.71 2.07
CA PRO A 480 -18.25 10.00 1.43
C PRO A 480 -18.64 9.96 -0.04
N THR A 481 -19.48 10.90 -0.48
CA THR A 481 -19.86 11.00 -1.89
C THR A 481 -18.70 11.59 -2.66
N HIS A 482 -18.26 10.91 -3.71
CA HIS A 482 -17.26 11.45 -4.62
C HIS A 482 -17.88 12.54 -5.49
N LEU A 483 -17.38 13.77 -5.39
CA LEU A 483 -17.82 14.91 -6.19
C LEU A 483 -16.97 14.97 -7.45
N THR A 484 -17.59 14.77 -8.61
CA THR A 484 -16.97 14.98 -9.91
C THR A 484 -17.25 16.41 -10.37
N LEU A 485 -16.24 17.10 -10.89
CA LEU A 485 -16.36 18.43 -11.53
C LEU A 485 -17.32 18.47 -12.73
#